data_AF-A0A158Q3U4-F1
#
_entry.id   AF-A0A158Q3U4-F1
#
_cell.length_a   1.000
_cell.length_b   1.000
_cell.length_c   1.000
_cell.angle_alpha   90.00
_cell.angle_beta   90.00
_cell.angle_gamma   90.00
#
_symmetry.space_group_name_H-M   'P 1'
#
loop_
_entity.id
_entity.type
_entity.pdbx_description
1 polymer ?
#
loop_
_entity_poly.entity_id
_entity_poly.type
_entity_poly.pdbx_seq_one_letter_code
_entity_poly.pdbx_strand_id
1 'polypeptide(L)'
;MIWRDGIIPYEMDSVPKEIKLFEEVFEHYRRNTCIRFKKRKAENDFLYITKGTGCYSQVGKAGGKQELSLGRGCLFYEIITHELMHAIGFWHEHSRTDRDDYIRILWENILPGMEPQFDQISAAVQDLLGEKYDYRSIMHYDSTAFSKNGMNTVETIENGFTEIIGSALELSELDIKKINKLYKCENNNSNSNEGPATSSLESSSDPPGINFSNFNESANSNRFLFFPLLKFFSECFDHFSDCKQFQENCNRPAFFFVMKTYCQLTCGHC
;
A
#
# COMPACT_ATOMS: atom_id res chain seq x y z
N MET A 1 5.58 -5.38 -14.22
CA MET A 1 6.79 -4.86 -14.91
C MET A 1 7.03 -3.42 -14.46
N ILE A 2 8.22 -2.85 -14.66
CA ILE A 2 8.47 -1.43 -14.35
C ILE A 2 8.06 -0.52 -15.53
N TRP A 3 7.72 0.74 -15.23
CA TRP A 3 7.52 1.76 -16.26
C TRP A 3 8.86 2.21 -16.82
N ARG A 4 8.96 2.32 -18.15
CA ARG A 4 10.22 2.69 -18.79
C ARG A 4 10.59 4.12 -18.40
N ASP A 5 11.84 4.31 -17.98
CA ASP A 5 12.43 5.61 -17.60
C ASP A 5 11.65 6.34 -16.49
N GLY A 6 10.85 5.62 -15.69
CA GLY A 6 10.00 6.22 -14.67
C GLY A 6 8.88 7.12 -15.21
N ILE A 7 8.55 7.01 -16.51
CA ILE A 7 7.51 7.80 -17.14
C ILE A 7 6.19 7.02 -17.15
N ILE A 8 5.16 7.60 -16.54
CA ILE A 8 3.82 7.03 -16.48
C ILE A 8 2.88 7.94 -17.27
N PRO A 9 2.55 7.60 -18.52
CA PRO A 9 1.47 8.25 -19.25
C PRO A 9 0.14 8.01 -18.55
N TYR A 10 -0.69 9.04 -18.41
CA TYR A 10 -2.01 8.90 -17.81
C TYR A 10 -3.10 9.63 -18.60
N GLU A 11 -4.31 9.11 -18.50
CA GLU A 11 -5.56 9.79 -18.83
C GLU A 11 -6.44 9.84 -17.59
N MET A 12 -7.16 10.94 -17.39
CA MET A 12 -8.15 11.07 -16.34
C MET A 12 -9.31 11.92 -16.85
N ASP A 13 -10.53 11.58 -16.46
CA ASP A 13 -11.68 12.48 -16.55
C ASP A 13 -12.04 12.92 -15.13
N SER A 14 -11.66 14.15 -14.78
CA SER A 14 -11.72 14.65 -13.40
C SER A 14 -12.06 16.13 -13.38
N VAL A 15 -12.77 16.56 -12.34
CA VAL A 15 -13.14 17.98 -12.21
C VAL A 15 -11.94 18.80 -11.73
N PRO A 16 -11.92 20.14 -11.94
CA PRO A 16 -10.74 20.96 -11.62
C PRO A 16 -10.18 20.80 -10.19
N LYS A 17 -11.05 20.61 -9.18
CA LYS A 17 -10.62 20.37 -7.79
C LYS A 17 -9.81 19.07 -7.65
N GLU A 18 -10.21 18.02 -8.34
CA GLU A 18 -9.53 16.72 -8.32
C GLU A 18 -8.22 16.81 -9.09
N ILE A 19 -8.21 17.49 -10.25
CA ILE A 19 -6.99 17.74 -11.02
C ILE A 19 -5.92 18.41 -10.14
N LYS A 20 -6.30 19.42 -9.34
CA LYS A 20 -5.36 20.08 -8.42
C LYS A 20 -4.76 19.09 -7.40
N LEU A 21 -5.58 18.20 -6.84
CA LEU A 21 -5.10 17.18 -5.91
C LEU A 21 -4.11 16.21 -6.57
N PHE A 22 -4.39 15.77 -7.80
CA PHE A 22 -3.43 14.97 -8.57
C PHE A 22 -2.14 15.72 -8.87
N GLU A 23 -2.21 17.01 -9.20
CA GLU A 23 -1.03 17.84 -9.44
C GLU A 23 -0.15 17.94 -8.18
N GLU A 24 -0.75 18.07 -6.99
CA GLU A 24 -0.04 18.07 -5.71
C GLU A 24 0.67 16.73 -5.45
N VAL A 25 -0.01 15.59 -5.67
CA VAL A 25 0.58 14.25 -5.51
C VAL A 25 1.68 14.01 -6.56
N PHE A 26 1.45 14.34 -7.82
CA PHE A 26 2.44 14.20 -8.88
C PHE A 26 3.68 15.05 -8.62
N GLU A 27 3.50 16.25 -8.06
CA GLU A 27 4.59 17.12 -7.65
C GLU A 27 5.39 16.53 -6.48
N HIS A 28 4.74 15.87 -5.52
CA HIS A 28 5.44 15.14 -4.45
C HIS A 28 6.33 14.01 -5.01
N TYR A 29 5.80 13.17 -5.90
CA TYR A 29 6.62 12.18 -6.62
C TYR A 29 7.77 12.82 -7.40
N ARG A 30 7.49 13.93 -8.11
CA ARG A 30 8.47 14.62 -8.94
C ARG A 30 9.65 15.17 -8.13
N ARG A 31 9.37 15.72 -6.95
CA ARG A 31 10.37 16.31 -6.03
C ARG A 31 11.27 15.25 -5.40
N ASN A 32 10.71 14.12 -5.00
CA ASN A 32 11.41 13.11 -4.22
C ASN A 32 12.01 11.97 -5.05
N THR A 33 11.57 11.81 -6.30
CA THR A 33 11.96 10.68 -7.15
C THR A 33 12.19 11.09 -8.61
N CYS A 34 12.58 10.14 -9.45
CA CYS A 34 12.59 10.29 -10.91
C CYS A 34 11.27 9.91 -11.59
N ILE A 35 10.21 9.56 -10.84
CA ILE A 35 8.88 9.24 -11.39
C ILE A 35 8.23 10.49 -11.98
N ARG A 36 7.68 10.37 -13.19
CA ARG A 36 7.00 11.47 -13.89
C ARG A 36 5.66 11.00 -14.46
N PHE A 37 4.57 11.50 -13.89
CA PHE A 37 3.24 11.39 -14.47
C PHE A 37 3.08 12.42 -15.59
N LYS A 38 2.72 11.97 -16.78
CA LYS A 38 2.53 12.83 -17.95
C LYS A 38 1.19 12.56 -18.59
N LYS A 39 0.46 13.61 -18.99
CA LYS A 39 -0.74 13.44 -19.83
C LYS A 39 -0.36 12.64 -21.07
N ARG A 40 -1.06 11.53 -21.28
CA ARG A 40 -0.87 10.66 -22.44
C ARG A 40 -1.07 11.43 -23.74
N LYS A 41 -0.28 11.08 -24.75
CA LYS A 41 -0.40 11.57 -26.12
C LYS A 41 -0.76 10.43 -27.08
N ALA A 42 0.09 9.41 -27.14
CA ALA A 42 -0.02 8.30 -28.10
C ALA A 42 0.56 6.99 -27.56
N GLU A 43 0.97 6.96 -26.29
CA GLU A 43 1.57 5.80 -25.66
C GLU A 43 0.57 4.65 -25.58
N ASN A 44 1.00 3.43 -25.92
CA ASN A 44 0.14 2.24 -25.86
C ASN A 44 -0.15 1.81 -24.43
N ASP A 45 0.85 1.93 -23.55
CA ASP A 45 0.76 1.61 -22.13
C ASP A 45 0.51 2.89 -21.33
N PHE A 46 -0.56 2.94 -20.55
CA PHE A 46 -0.92 4.12 -19.77
C PHE A 46 -1.85 3.79 -18.61
N LEU A 47 -1.85 4.65 -17.59
CA LEU A 47 -2.84 4.63 -16.53
C LEU A 47 -4.11 5.36 -16.96
N TYR A 48 -5.25 4.70 -16.81
CA TYR A 48 -6.57 5.29 -16.94
C TYR A 48 -7.17 5.47 -15.56
N ILE A 49 -7.10 6.70 -15.06
CA ILE A 49 -7.59 7.08 -13.75
C ILE A 49 -9.09 7.33 -13.86
N THR A 50 -9.89 6.55 -13.14
CA THR A 50 -11.35 6.55 -13.24
C THR A 50 -12.01 6.56 -11.87
N LYS A 51 -13.28 6.94 -11.82
CA LYS A 51 -14.10 6.89 -10.61
C LYS A 51 -14.94 5.60 -10.60
N GLY A 52 -14.26 4.48 -10.45
CA GLY A 52 -14.89 3.16 -10.37
C GLY A 52 -15.43 2.84 -8.98
N THR A 53 -15.49 1.55 -8.66
CA THR A 53 -15.84 1.04 -7.32
C THR A 53 -14.56 0.82 -6.52
N GLY A 54 -14.53 1.27 -5.27
CA GLY A 54 -13.36 1.12 -4.39
C GLY A 54 -12.13 1.93 -4.83
N CYS A 55 -11.02 1.69 -4.13
CA CYS A 55 -9.70 2.24 -4.42
C CYS A 55 -8.79 1.06 -4.80
N TYR A 56 -8.23 1.06 -6.02
CA TYR A 56 -7.25 0.05 -6.42
C TYR A 56 -6.41 0.47 -7.62
N SER A 57 -5.24 -0.15 -7.73
CA SER A 57 -4.40 -0.18 -8.92
C SER A 57 -3.78 -1.57 -9.11
N GLN A 58 -3.46 -1.89 -10.36
CA GLN A 58 -2.53 -3.00 -10.61
C GLN A 58 -1.11 -2.63 -10.16
N VAL A 59 -0.32 -3.66 -9.80
CA VAL A 59 1.06 -3.46 -9.36
C VAL A 59 2.02 -3.41 -10.55
N GLY A 60 2.62 -2.24 -10.74
CA GLY A 60 3.53 -1.95 -11.85
C GLY A 60 2.80 -1.77 -13.19
N LYS A 61 3.58 -1.75 -14.27
CA LYS A 61 3.09 -1.71 -15.65
C LYS A 61 2.56 -3.08 -16.06
N ALA A 62 1.27 -3.16 -16.39
CA ALA A 62 0.60 -4.34 -16.90
C ALA A 62 0.49 -4.39 -18.43
N GLY A 63 0.62 -3.23 -19.09
CA GLY A 63 0.51 -3.08 -20.54
C GLY A 63 -0.89 -2.67 -20.99
N GLY A 64 -0.96 -1.93 -22.10
CA GLY A 64 -2.21 -1.37 -22.62
C GLY A 64 -2.83 -0.31 -21.70
N LYS A 65 -4.16 -0.15 -21.80
CA LYS A 65 -4.97 0.66 -20.89
C LYS A 65 -5.07 -0.04 -19.52
N GLN A 66 -4.38 0.49 -18.51
CA GLN A 66 -4.40 -0.02 -17.15
C GLN A 66 -5.24 0.89 -16.26
N GLU A 67 -6.31 0.34 -15.68
CA GLU A 67 -7.17 1.11 -14.79
C GLU A 67 -6.53 1.38 -13.42
N LEU A 68 -6.74 2.59 -12.92
CA LEU A 68 -6.58 2.97 -11.52
C LEU A 68 -7.93 3.54 -11.05
N SER A 69 -8.62 2.84 -10.15
CA SER A 69 -9.94 3.21 -9.66
C SER A 69 -9.81 4.05 -8.38
N LEU A 70 -10.44 5.22 -8.40
CA LEU A 70 -10.61 6.09 -7.25
C LEU A 70 -12.09 6.43 -7.11
N GLY A 71 -12.83 5.47 -6.56
CA GLY A 71 -14.25 5.61 -6.30
C GLY A 71 -14.59 6.64 -5.22
N ARG A 72 -15.85 6.62 -4.80
CA ARG A 72 -16.32 7.49 -3.71
C ARG A 72 -15.54 7.20 -2.43
N GLY A 73 -14.89 8.22 -1.89
CA GLY A 73 -14.09 8.12 -0.66
C GLY A 73 -12.59 7.91 -0.88
N CYS A 74 -12.13 7.73 -2.14
CA CYS A 74 -10.71 7.51 -2.45
C CYS A 74 -9.95 8.80 -2.81
N LEU A 75 -10.64 9.94 -2.96
CA LEU A 75 -10.06 11.20 -3.42
C LEU A 75 -9.40 11.99 -2.28
N PHE A 76 -8.46 11.33 -1.60
CA PHE A 76 -7.57 11.90 -0.59
C PHE A 76 -6.11 11.78 -1.05
N TYR A 77 -5.27 12.69 -0.58
CA TYR A 77 -3.87 12.79 -1.03
C TYR A 77 -3.10 11.48 -0.80
N GLU A 78 -3.25 10.92 0.39
CA GLU A 78 -2.61 9.70 0.86
C GLU A 78 -3.08 8.45 0.10
N ILE A 79 -4.39 8.34 -0.18
CA ILE A 79 -4.94 7.23 -0.96
C ILE A 79 -4.47 7.31 -2.42
N ILE A 80 -4.51 8.49 -3.03
CA ILE A 80 -4.01 8.66 -4.41
C ILE A 80 -2.52 8.32 -4.46
N THR A 81 -1.73 8.75 -3.46
CA THR A 81 -0.31 8.41 -3.38
C THR A 81 -0.11 6.90 -3.25
N HIS A 82 -0.88 6.23 -2.40
CA HIS A 82 -0.85 4.77 -2.24
C HIS A 82 -1.15 4.02 -3.55
N GLU A 83 -2.24 4.38 -4.24
CA GLU A 83 -2.62 3.72 -5.49
C GLU A 83 -1.62 3.96 -6.62
N LEU A 84 -1.01 5.15 -6.67
CA LEU A 84 0.07 5.43 -7.61
C LEU A 84 1.34 4.66 -7.27
N MET A 85 1.61 4.41 -5.97
CA MET A 85 2.74 3.59 -5.54
C MET A 85 2.56 2.12 -5.96
N HIS A 86 1.34 1.57 -5.89
CA HIS A 86 0.99 0.32 -6.55
C HIS A 86 1.28 0.39 -8.06
N ALA A 87 0.76 1.40 -8.75
CA ALA A 87 0.93 1.55 -10.19
C ALA A 87 2.41 1.57 -10.63
N ILE A 88 3.32 2.10 -9.81
CA ILE A 88 4.77 2.11 -10.11
C ILE A 88 5.51 0.84 -9.66
N GLY A 89 4.86 -0.13 -9.01
CA GLY A 89 5.41 -1.48 -8.83
C GLY A 89 5.59 -1.97 -7.40
N PHE A 90 4.96 -1.33 -6.41
CA PHE A 90 5.08 -1.76 -5.01
C PHE A 90 3.85 -2.53 -4.54
N TRP A 91 4.09 -3.64 -3.85
CA TRP A 91 3.08 -4.36 -3.08
C TRP A 91 2.90 -3.72 -1.70
N HIS A 92 1.91 -4.19 -0.94
CA HIS A 92 1.76 -3.78 0.45
C HIS A 92 2.96 -4.22 1.31
N GLU A 93 3.34 -3.40 2.28
CA GLU A 93 4.50 -3.66 3.13
C GLU A 93 4.31 -4.91 4.02
N HIS A 94 3.08 -5.18 4.48
CA HIS A 94 2.75 -6.40 5.24
C HIS A 94 2.83 -7.69 4.41
N SER A 95 2.96 -7.59 3.09
CA SER A 95 3.03 -8.74 2.19
C SER A 95 4.46 -9.19 1.86
N ARG A 96 5.47 -8.53 2.44
CA ARG A 96 6.89 -8.90 2.26
C ARG A 96 7.18 -10.33 2.72
N THR A 97 8.15 -10.98 2.10
CA THR A 97 8.57 -12.34 2.50
C THR A 97 9.19 -12.42 3.89
N ASP A 98 9.70 -11.32 4.43
CA ASP A 98 10.29 -11.21 5.77
C ASP A 98 9.33 -10.63 6.82
N ARG A 99 8.06 -10.38 6.47
CA ARG A 99 7.11 -9.66 7.34
C ARG A 99 6.89 -10.31 8.71
N ASP A 100 7.01 -11.63 8.81
CA ASP A 100 6.78 -12.36 10.08
C ASP A 100 7.89 -12.10 11.13
N ASP A 101 9.02 -11.49 10.74
CA ASP A 101 10.04 -10.99 11.67
C ASP A 101 9.66 -9.62 12.30
N TYR A 102 8.65 -8.94 11.76
CA TYR A 102 8.27 -7.57 12.12
C TYR A 102 6.83 -7.44 12.61
N ILE A 103 5.92 -8.29 12.14
CA ILE A 103 4.50 -8.26 12.47
C ILE A 103 3.96 -9.67 12.73
N ARG A 104 2.85 -9.74 13.45
CA ARG A 104 2.05 -10.94 13.65
C ARG A 104 0.67 -10.72 13.07
N ILE A 105 0.24 -11.63 12.20
CA ILE A 105 -1.12 -11.67 11.68
C ILE A 105 -2.00 -12.44 12.67
N LEU A 106 -3.05 -11.80 13.17
CA LEU A 106 -4.07 -12.39 14.05
C LEU A 106 -5.20 -12.96 13.20
N TRP A 107 -4.96 -14.15 12.64
CA TRP A 107 -5.86 -14.83 11.70
C TRP A 107 -7.27 -15.01 12.25
N GLU A 108 -7.41 -15.21 13.55
CA GLU A 108 -8.68 -15.35 14.25
C GLU A 108 -9.54 -14.09 14.24
N ASN A 109 -8.99 -12.90 13.93
CA ASN A 109 -9.70 -11.63 13.88
C ASN A 109 -10.09 -11.21 12.47
N ILE A 110 -9.58 -11.89 11.44
CA ILE A 110 -9.86 -11.56 10.04
C ILE A 110 -11.30 -11.95 9.66
N LEU A 111 -11.95 -11.11 8.85
CA LEU A 111 -13.24 -11.39 8.20
C LEU A 111 -13.16 -12.70 7.39
N PRO A 112 -14.10 -13.63 7.56
CA PRO A 112 -14.10 -14.87 6.77
C PRO A 112 -14.08 -14.58 5.26
N GLY A 113 -13.12 -15.16 4.54
CA GLY A 113 -12.88 -14.95 3.11
C GLY A 113 -11.90 -13.82 2.78
N MET A 114 -11.42 -13.06 3.78
CA MET A 114 -10.43 -11.99 3.60
C MET A 114 -9.01 -12.41 4.03
N GLU A 115 -8.83 -13.65 4.48
CA GLU A 115 -7.51 -14.19 4.84
C GLU A 115 -6.44 -14.01 3.75
N PRO A 116 -6.74 -14.21 2.44
CA PRO A 116 -5.71 -14.06 1.41
C PRO A 116 -5.25 -12.60 1.19
N GLN A 117 -5.93 -11.60 1.78
CA GLN A 117 -5.45 -10.21 1.80
C GLN A 117 -4.19 -10.02 2.68
N PHE A 118 -3.89 -11.02 3.50
CA PHE A 118 -2.72 -11.05 4.39
C PHE A 118 -1.65 -12.04 3.92
N ASP A 119 -1.80 -12.66 2.76
CA ASP A 119 -0.78 -13.56 2.21
C ASP A 119 0.52 -12.80 1.91
N GLN A 120 1.65 -13.50 2.08
CA GLN A 120 2.92 -13.00 1.57
C GLN A 120 2.91 -13.08 0.05
N ILE A 121 3.46 -12.07 -0.61
CA ILE A 121 3.75 -12.15 -2.04
C ILE A 121 4.90 -13.14 -2.25
N SER A 122 4.86 -13.94 -3.31
CA SER A 122 5.95 -14.88 -3.59
C SER A 122 7.28 -14.14 -3.83
N ALA A 123 8.37 -14.67 -3.28
CA ALA A 123 9.74 -14.19 -3.55
C ALA A 123 10.09 -14.13 -5.04
N ALA A 124 9.38 -14.88 -5.90
CA ALA A 124 9.61 -14.89 -7.35
C ALA A 124 9.15 -13.58 -8.05
N VAL A 125 8.30 -12.78 -7.42
CA VAL A 125 7.70 -11.57 -8.01
C VAL A 125 7.86 -10.32 -7.14
N GLN A 126 8.67 -10.40 -6.08
CA GLN A 126 9.02 -9.25 -5.25
C GLN A 126 10.54 -9.14 -5.05
N ASP A 127 11.02 -7.93 -4.79
CA ASP A 127 12.39 -7.62 -4.42
C ASP A 127 12.35 -6.62 -3.26
N LEU A 128 13.00 -6.94 -2.14
CA LEU A 128 13.04 -6.08 -0.95
C LEU A 128 13.96 -4.87 -1.14
N LEU A 129 14.71 -4.82 -2.25
CA LEU A 129 15.65 -3.77 -2.65
C LEU A 129 16.76 -3.53 -1.60
N GLY A 130 16.99 -4.51 -0.73
CA GLY A 130 17.90 -4.41 0.43
C GLY A 130 17.46 -3.36 1.45
N GLU A 131 16.18 -2.99 1.48
CA GLU A 131 15.62 -2.07 2.48
C GLU A 131 14.95 -2.82 3.63
N LYS A 132 15.02 -2.21 4.81
CA LYS A 132 14.37 -2.71 6.03
C LYS A 132 12.84 -2.63 5.89
N TYR A 133 12.16 -3.39 6.75
CA TYR A 133 10.72 -3.26 6.93
C TYR A 133 10.36 -1.85 7.44
N ASP A 134 9.32 -1.27 6.86
CA ASP A 134 8.91 0.10 7.16
C ASP A 134 7.48 0.17 7.72
N TYR A 135 7.36 0.22 9.05
CA TYR A 135 6.08 0.42 9.74
C TYR A 135 5.38 1.74 9.37
N ARG A 136 6.09 2.71 8.79
CA ARG A 136 5.55 4.02 8.39
C ARG A 136 5.32 4.13 6.89
N SER A 137 5.50 3.04 6.14
CA SER A 137 5.27 3.03 4.71
C SER A 137 3.81 3.38 4.42
N ILE A 138 3.60 4.19 3.38
CA ILE A 138 2.25 4.43 2.86
C ILE A 138 1.59 3.14 2.36
N MET A 139 2.38 2.11 2.08
CA MET A 139 1.93 0.80 1.61
C MET A 139 1.59 -0.19 2.73
N HIS A 140 1.63 0.22 4.00
CA HIS A 140 1.28 -0.67 5.10
C HIS A 140 -0.22 -0.58 5.43
N TYR A 141 -0.88 -1.72 5.65
CA TYR A 141 -2.25 -1.73 6.20
C TYR A 141 -2.32 -1.18 7.63
N ASP A 142 -3.47 -0.63 8.02
CA ASP A 142 -3.73 -0.33 9.42
C ASP A 142 -3.92 -1.61 10.23
N SER A 143 -3.83 -1.50 11.56
CA SER A 143 -3.89 -2.67 12.45
C SER A 143 -5.24 -3.39 12.43
N THR A 144 -6.31 -2.74 11.99
CA THR A 144 -7.69 -3.26 11.99
C THR A 144 -8.22 -3.62 10.60
N ALA A 145 -7.36 -3.57 9.58
CA ALA A 145 -7.72 -3.92 8.21
C ALA A 145 -8.45 -5.26 8.17
N PHE A 146 -9.62 -5.30 7.50
CA PHE A 146 -10.47 -6.49 7.39
C PHE A 146 -10.83 -7.19 8.70
N SER A 147 -10.87 -6.45 9.83
CA SER A 147 -11.27 -7.01 11.12
C SER A 147 -12.77 -7.33 11.17
N LYS A 148 -13.12 -8.51 11.70
CA LYS A 148 -14.52 -8.90 11.91
C LYS A 148 -15.12 -8.43 13.24
N ASN A 149 -14.28 -7.98 14.17
CA ASN A 149 -14.65 -7.71 15.55
C ASN A 149 -14.10 -6.37 16.06
N GLY A 150 -13.47 -5.57 15.20
CA GLY A 150 -12.84 -4.29 15.54
C GLY A 150 -11.52 -4.44 16.31
N MET A 151 -11.05 -5.67 16.55
CA MET A 151 -9.74 -5.92 17.13
C MET A 151 -8.67 -6.00 16.03
N ASN A 152 -7.41 -5.87 16.41
CA ASN A 152 -6.30 -5.91 15.46
C ASN A 152 -6.28 -7.22 14.66
N THR A 153 -6.03 -7.12 13.36
CA THR A 153 -5.62 -8.22 12.47
C THR A 153 -4.11 -8.23 12.27
N VAL A 154 -3.44 -7.09 12.48
CA VAL A 154 -1.98 -6.95 12.43
C VAL A 154 -1.47 -6.34 13.74
N GLU A 155 -0.52 -6.99 14.39
CA GLU A 155 0.22 -6.44 15.52
C GLU A 155 1.71 -6.36 15.19
N THR A 156 2.36 -5.24 15.52
CA THR A 156 3.80 -5.11 15.35
C THR A 156 4.54 -5.84 16.46
N ILE A 157 5.69 -6.44 16.13
CA ILE A 157 6.60 -7.03 17.11
C ILE A 157 7.31 -5.93 17.90
N GLU A 158 7.66 -4.82 17.24
CA GLU A 158 8.19 -3.64 17.91
C GLU A 158 7.06 -2.86 18.60
N ASN A 159 7.21 -2.64 19.91
CA ASN A 159 6.21 -1.96 20.72
C ASN A 159 6.00 -0.52 20.25
N GLY A 160 4.73 -0.09 20.22
CA GLY A 160 4.34 1.28 19.86
C GLY A 160 4.09 1.51 18.37
N PHE A 161 4.39 0.54 17.49
CA PHE A 161 4.13 0.68 16.05
C PHE A 161 2.76 0.16 15.59
N THR A 162 2.05 -0.64 16.39
CA THR A 162 0.71 -1.14 16.03
C THR A 162 -0.29 -0.01 15.75
N GLU A 163 -0.24 1.10 16.48
CA GLU A 163 -1.13 2.26 16.22
C GLU A 163 -0.59 3.20 15.12
N ILE A 164 0.62 2.94 14.61
CA ILE A 164 1.30 3.78 13.62
C ILE A 164 1.12 3.21 12.21
N ILE A 165 1.11 1.90 12.05
CA ILE A 165 0.91 1.26 10.75
C ILE A 165 -0.40 1.71 10.10
N GLY A 166 -0.39 1.97 8.80
CA GLY A 166 -1.55 2.44 8.04
C GLY A 166 -1.97 3.90 8.28
N SER A 167 -1.21 4.68 9.06
CA SER A 167 -1.52 6.09 9.34
C SER A 167 -0.75 7.11 8.49
N ALA A 168 0.07 6.64 7.54
CA ALA A 168 0.93 7.49 6.72
C ALA A 168 0.13 8.43 5.81
N LEU A 169 0.52 9.71 5.79
CA LEU A 169 -0.12 10.75 4.96
C LEU A 169 0.64 11.06 3.67
N GLU A 170 1.89 10.60 3.56
CA GLU A 170 2.77 10.80 2.42
C GLU A 170 3.78 9.64 2.32
N LEU A 171 4.60 9.63 1.27
CA LEU A 171 5.66 8.63 1.13
C LEU A 171 6.64 8.74 2.30
N SER A 172 6.96 7.61 2.92
CA SER A 172 8.04 7.58 3.90
C SER A 172 9.42 7.79 3.24
N GLU A 173 10.45 8.06 4.03
CA GLU A 173 11.82 8.11 3.53
C GLU A 173 12.25 6.78 2.86
N LEU A 174 11.78 5.65 3.40
CA LEU A 174 12.07 4.33 2.85
C LEU A 174 11.26 4.04 1.59
N ASP A 175 10.01 4.52 1.48
CA ASP A 175 9.23 4.45 0.24
C ASP A 175 9.96 5.19 -0.89
N ILE A 176 10.40 6.43 -0.64
CA ILE A 176 11.18 7.24 -1.59
C ILE A 176 12.47 6.51 -1.99
N LYS A 177 13.20 5.95 -1.02
CA LYS A 177 14.45 5.22 -1.27
C LYS A 177 14.22 3.96 -2.10
N LYS A 178 13.18 3.18 -1.79
CA LYS A 178 12.75 2.01 -2.55
C LYS A 178 12.40 2.39 -3.99
N ILE A 179 11.60 3.44 -4.20
CA ILE A 179 11.27 3.95 -5.55
C ILE A 179 12.54 4.33 -6.32
N ASN A 180 13.44 5.10 -5.70
CA ASN A 180 14.67 5.56 -6.32
C ASN A 180 15.62 4.41 -6.68
N LYS A 181 15.70 3.37 -5.84
CA LYS A 181 16.44 2.14 -6.15
C LYS A 181 15.83 1.37 -7.32
N LEU A 182 14.52 1.14 -7.29
CA LEU A 182 13.81 0.37 -8.33
C LEU A 182 13.95 1.03 -9.70
N TYR A 183 13.80 2.35 -9.76
CA TYR A 183 13.87 3.13 -11.00
C TYR A 183 15.26 3.67 -11.32
N LYS A 184 16.28 3.33 -10.52
CA LYS A 184 17.68 3.78 -10.68
C LYS A 184 17.78 5.30 -10.87
N CYS A 185 17.04 6.04 -10.06
CA CYS A 185 17.04 7.49 -10.12
C CYS A 185 18.45 8.02 -9.82
N GLU A 186 18.99 8.85 -10.71
CA GLU A 186 20.27 9.50 -10.49
C GLU A 186 20.15 10.42 -9.27
N ASN A 187 21.02 10.21 -8.27
CA ASN A 187 21.09 11.11 -7.14
C ASN A 187 21.51 12.48 -7.67
N ASN A 188 20.64 13.49 -7.56
CA ASN A 188 21.00 14.89 -7.79
C ASN A 188 22.07 15.43 -6.81
N ASN A 189 22.76 14.57 -6.07
CA ASN A 189 23.88 14.91 -5.19
C ASN A 189 25.23 15.02 -5.92
N SER A 190 25.19 15.45 -7.19
CA SER A 190 26.36 15.84 -7.98
C SER A 190 26.33 17.34 -8.23
N ASN A 191 26.39 18.16 -7.16
CA ASN A 191 26.88 19.56 -7.10
C ASN A 191 26.39 20.29 -5.85
N SER A 192 26.93 19.92 -4.70
CA SER A 192 27.08 20.83 -3.54
C SER A 192 28.41 20.56 -2.87
N ASN A 193 29.49 20.66 -3.67
CA ASN A 193 30.84 20.84 -3.18
C ASN A 193 31.16 22.34 -3.24
N GLU A 194 30.57 23.11 -2.33
CA GLU A 194 31.17 24.36 -1.85
C GLU A 194 31.40 24.18 -0.35
N GLY A 195 32.62 23.71 -0.04
CA GLY A 195 33.16 23.70 1.31
C GLY A 195 33.49 25.12 1.81
N PRO A 196 33.78 25.28 3.10
CA PRO A 196 32.92 26.04 3.99
C PRO A 196 33.54 27.37 4.46
N ALA A 197 32.70 28.37 4.73
CA ALA A 197 33.09 29.56 5.49
C ALA A 197 32.80 29.33 6.99
N THR A 198 33.87 29.40 7.76
CA THR A 198 33.94 29.34 9.22
C THR A 198 33.38 30.62 9.86
N SER A 199 32.53 30.49 10.90
CA SER A 199 32.59 31.40 12.06
C SER A 199 31.99 30.74 13.30
N SER A 200 32.84 30.66 14.33
CA SER A 200 32.62 30.25 15.72
C SER A 200 31.52 31.02 16.46
N LEU A 201 30.79 30.36 17.36
CA LEU A 201 30.62 30.80 18.77
C LEU A 201 29.94 29.73 19.65
N GLU A 202 30.51 29.62 20.85
CA GLU A 202 30.27 28.75 22.01
C GLU A 202 28.86 28.89 22.60
N SER A 203 28.13 27.82 22.95
CA SER A 203 28.16 27.00 24.18
C SER A 203 26.93 27.23 25.07
N SER A 204 26.32 26.15 25.55
CA SER A 204 25.90 25.87 26.94
C SER A 204 24.50 25.25 27.12
N SER A 205 24.53 24.13 27.86
CA SER A 205 23.53 23.56 28.79
C SER A 205 22.20 22.97 28.28
N ASP A 206 22.15 21.62 28.22
CA ASP A 206 21.05 20.77 28.72
C ASP A 206 20.93 20.89 30.26
N PRO A 207 19.87 20.45 31.01
CA PRO A 207 19.09 19.18 30.87
C PRO A 207 17.61 19.26 31.44
N PRO A 208 16.99 18.21 32.04
CA PRO A 208 16.50 16.94 31.49
C PRO A 208 14.97 16.70 31.72
N GLY A 209 14.41 15.71 31.01
CA GLY A 209 13.42 14.73 31.52
C GLY A 209 12.03 15.19 31.99
N ILE A 210 10.98 14.72 31.28
CA ILE A 210 9.62 14.54 31.86
C ILE A 210 9.13 13.14 31.51
N ASN A 211 8.75 12.41 32.56
CA ASN A 211 8.18 11.07 32.56
C ASN A 211 6.69 11.21 32.93
N PHE A 212 5.77 10.64 32.14
CA PHE A 212 4.36 10.53 32.52
C PHE A 212 3.97 9.05 32.54
N SER A 213 4.09 8.46 33.73
CA SER A 213 3.36 7.28 34.16
C SER A 213 1.94 7.66 34.58
N ASN A 214 0.98 6.78 34.27
CA ASN A 214 -0.28 6.48 34.98
C ASN A 214 -1.51 6.57 34.07
N PHE A 215 -2.05 5.40 33.67
CA PHE A 215 -3.45 5.07 33.94
C PHE A 215 -3.62 3.55 33.95
N ASN A 216 -3.91 3.05 35.16
CA ASN A 216 -4.30 1.69 35.51
C ASN A 216 -5.84 1.63 35.53
N GLU A 217 -6.44 0.52 35.07
CA GLU A 217 -7.58 -0.20 35.66
C GLU A 217 -8.03 -1.29 34.67
N SER A 218 -7.83 -2.59 34.95
CA SER A 218 -8.73 -3.51 35.71
C SER A 218 -10.10 -3.71 35.02
N ALA A 219 -10.73 -4.89 34.90
CA ALA A 219 -10.43 -6.26 35.25
C ALA A 219 -11.49 -7.18 34.60
N ASN A 220 -11.14 -8.45 34.38
CA ASN A 220 -11.96 -9.67 34.58
C ASN A 220 -13.32 -9.88 33.88
N SER A 221 -13.43 -11.01 33.16
CA SER A 221 -14.13 -12.24 33.63
C SER A 221 -14.89 -12.99 32.53
N ASN A 222 -14.46 -14.23 32.24
CA ASN A 222 -15.22 -15.46 31.93
C ASN A 222 -16.30 -15.39 30.81
N ARG A 223 -16.34 -16.29 29.81
CA ARG A 223 -16.69 -17.71 29.96
C ARG A 223 -16.63 -18.40 28.58
N PHE A 224 -16.08 -19.61 28.59
CA PHE A 224 -16.08 -20.63 27.53
C PHE A 224 -17.45 -20.87 26.91
N LEU A 225 -17.51 -21.27 25.62
CA LEU A 225 -18.21 -22.48 25.17
C LEU A 225 -17.69 -22.94 23.78
N PHE A 226 -17.31 -24.22 23.72
CA PHE A 226 -16.90 -25.01 22.57
C PHE A 226 -18.01 -25.11 21.49
N PHE A 227 -17.65 -25.06 20.21
CA PHE A 227 -18.46 -25.66 19.12
C PHE A 227 -17.57 -26.48 18.16
N PRO A 228 -18.10 -27.59 17.62
CA PRO A 228 -17.33 -28.67 17.01
C PRO A 228 -16.94 -28.40 15.56
N LEU A 229 -15.85 -29.04 15.13
CA LEU A 229 -15.37 -29.16 13.75
C LEU A 229 -16.49 -29.60 12.79
N LEU A 230 -17.05 -28.64 12.04
CA LEU A 230 -17.87 -28.90 10.87
C LEU A 230 -16.97 -28.90 9.63
N LYS A 231 -16.94 -30.04 8.94
CA LYS A 231 -16.40 -30.18 7.58
C LYS A 231 -17.06 -29.15 6.67
N PHE A 232 -16.37 -28.07 6.33
CA PHE A 232 -16.79 -27.16 5.28
C PHE A 232 -16.57 -27.85 3.93
N PHE A 233 -17.64 -28.25 3.27
CA PHE A 233 -17.66 -28.26 1.81
C PHE A 233 -17.53 -26.79 1.40
N SER A 234 -16.42 -26.41 0.76
CA SER A 234 -16.25 -25.05 0.23
C SER A 234 -17.22 -24.87 -0.92
N GLU A 235 -18.40 -24.32 -0.66
CA GLU A 235 -19.30 -23.88 -1.72
C GLU A 235 -18.57 -22.82 -2.56
N CYS A 236 -18.64 -22.94 -3.88
CA CYS A 236 -18.07 -21.95 -4.77
C CYS A 236 -19.00 -20.74 -4.84
N PHE A 237 -18.49 -19.56 -4.48
CA PHE A 237 -19.23 -18.30 -4.56
C PHE A 237 -18.30 -17.13 -4.90
N ASP A 238 -18.89 -16.02 -5.32
CA ASP A 238 -18.17 -14.75 -5.48
C ASP A 238 -18.11 -14.03 -4.13
N HIS A 239 -16.91 -13.74 -3.67
CA HIS A 239 -16.66 -13.00 -2.43
C HIS A 239 -16.97 -11.51 -2.56
N PHE A 240 -16.87 -10.95 -3.77
CA PHE A 240 -17.25 -9.56 -4.04
C PHE A 240 -18.59 -9.47 -4.77
N SER A 241 -19.45 -8.57 -4.31
CA SER A 241 -20.77 -8.33 -4.90
C SER A 241 -20.72 -7.76 -6.32
N ASP A 242 -19.58 -7.19 -6.72
CA ASP A 242 -19.33 -6.56 -8.01
C ASP A 242 -18.46 -7.40 -8.95
N CYS A 243 -18.22 -8.68 -8.66
CA CYS A 243 -17.47 -9.58 -9.54
C CYS A 243 -17.94 -9.56 -11.00
N LYS A 244 -19.26 -9.43 -11.23
CA LYS A 244 -19.85 -9.30 -12.56
C LYS A 244 -19.33 -8.09 -13.35
N GLN A 245 -18.97 -6.99 -12.68
CA GLN A 245 -18.38 -5.80 -13.29
C GLN A 245 -16.95 -6.06 -13.78
N PHE A 246 -16.21 -6.94 -13.09
CA PHE A 246 -14.82 -7.28 -13.38
C PHE A 246 -14.63 -8.54 -14.22
N GLN A 247 -15.71 -9.15 -14.73
CA GLN A 247 -15.64 -10.41 -15.49
C GLN A 247 -14.66 -10.38 -16.68
N GLU A 248 -14.40 -9.21 -17.27
CA GLU A 248 -13.43 -9.07 -18.37
C GLU A 248 -11.98 -9.33 -17.94
N ASN A 249 -11.70 -9.27 -16.64
CA ASN A 249 -10.39 -9.48 -16.05
C ASN A 249 -10.12 -10.95 -15.68
N CYS A 250 -11.12 -11.84 -15.75
CA CYS A 250 -10.99 -13.24 -15.29
C CYS A 250 -9.76 -13.96 -15.86
N ASN A 251 -9.45 -13.71 -17.14
CA ASN A 251 -8.32 -14.34 -17.84
C ASN A 251 -7.13 -13.41 -18.07
N ARG A 252 -7.14 -12.19 -17.51
CA ARG A 252 -6.01 -11.27 -17.64
C ARG A 252 -4.91 -11.69 -16.67
N PRO A 253 -3.67 -11.94 -17.12
CA PRO A 253 -2.59 -12.41 -16.24
C PRO A 253 -2.38 -11.57 -14.98
N ALA A 254 -2.54 -10.24 -15.09
CA ALA A 254 -2.39 -9.31 -13.96
C ALA A 254 -3.49 -9.44 -12.89
N PHE A 255 -4.69 -9.91 -13.26
CA PHE A 255 -5.83 -10.07 -12.37
C PHE A 255 -6.19 -11.52 -12.10
N PHE A 256 -5.56 -12.48 -12.79
CA PHE A 256 -5.95 -13.89 -12.77
C PHE A 256 -6.03 -14.42 -11.34
N PHE A 257 -5.05 -14.09 -10.49
CA PHE A 257 -5.08 -14.51 -9.09
C PHE A 257 -6.25 -13.90 -8.31
N VAL A 258 -6.47 -12.59 -8.44
CA VAL A 258 -7.58 -11.89 -7.77
C VAL A 258 -8.92 -12.45 -8.22
N MET A 259 -9.12 -12.58 -9.52
CA MET A 259 -10.37 -13.07 -10.10
C MET A 259 -10.61 -14.55 -9.77
N LYS A 260 -9.56 -15.38 -9.81
CA LYS A 260 -9.60 -16.79 -9.40
C LYS A 260 -9.89 -16.96 -7.92
N THR A 261 -9.48 -16.05 -7.06
CA THR A 261 -9.69 -16.21 -5.61
C THR A 261 -11.02 -15.62 -5.16
N TYR A 262 -11.40 -14.44 -5.67
CA TYR A 262 -12.54 -13.69 -5.12
C TYR A 262 -13.78 -13.69 -6.01
N CYS A 263 -13.63 -13.98 -7.29
CA CYS A 263 -14.72 -14.02 -8.26
C CYS A 263 -14.84 -15.41 -8.92
N GLN A 264 -14.65 -16.45 -8.11
CA GLN A 264 -14.60 -17.84 -8.54
C GLN A 264 -15.83 -18.24 -9.36
N LEU A 265 -17.01 -17.86 -8.88
CA LEU A 265 -18.27 -18.20 -9.53
C LEU A 265 -18.45 -17.41 -10.83
N THR A 266 -18.22 -16.09 -10.82
CA THR A 266 -18.30 -15.23 -12.00
C THR A 266 -17.30 -15.64 -13.08
N CYS A 267 -16.08 -16.05 -12.70
CA CYS A 267 -15.02 -16.39 -13.63
C CYS A 267 -14.97 -17.86 -14.03
N GLY A 268 -15.84 -18.72 -13.46
CA GLY A 268 -15.82 -20.15 -13.72
C GLY A 268 -14.53 -20.83 -13.22
N HIS A 269 -14.04 -20.40 -12.06
CA HIS A 269 -12.87 -20.95 -11.39
C HIS A 269 -13.20 -21.84 -10.18
N CYS A 270 -14.49 -22.13 -9.97
CA CYS A 270 -14.91 -23.37 -9.33
C CYS A 270 -14.31 -24.57 -10.11
#